data_AF-A0A1A8WPC4-F1
#
_entry.id   AF-A0A1A8WPC4-F1
#
_cell.length_a   1.000
_cell.length_b   1.000
_cell.length_c   1.000
_cell.angle_alpha   90.00
_cell.angle_beta   90.00
_cell.angle_gamma   90.00
#
_symmetry.space_group_name_H-M   'P 1'
#
loop_
_entity.id
_entity.type
_entity.pdbx_description
1 polymer ?
#
loop_
_entity_poly.entity_id
_entity_poly.type
_entity_poly.pdbx_seq_one_letter_code
_entity_poly.pdbx_strand_id
1 'polypeptide(L)'
;MSGGEKLTPSQYYEIFFKIRDNFTGNNDGEYDNFLHKTDQALRNISMYLIENYKNDYYYTCPTVKSGNDCKERCKYLNDWLNEKKSIYTSNGKCTYYNKLWKDYVEDLWDEIDKTMNNEHKCIRKGDLHGRTFPIDKFSVFCNMNPSEVLSYTCPDEAYANTCTTILTLSYVALGIVIIYLYLYKFSNLGNRIKNTIKNKLRIGGHMDEHENDEFLRNSENETMSPINRRYNINYNSPRN
;
A
#
# COMPACT_ATOMS: atom_id res chain seq x y z
N MET A 1 -3.71 -54.02 -27.36
CA MET A 1 -4.69 -53.04 -26.87
C MET A 1 -4.49 -52.91 -25.37
N SER A 2 -3.66 -51.95 -24.92
CA SER A 2 -3.45 -51.70 -23.48
C SER A 2 -4.51 -50.70 -23.04
N GLY A 3 -5.51 -51.16 -22.30
CA GLY A 3 -6.47 -50.28 -21.64
C GLY A 3 -5.73 -49.52 -20.56
N GLY A 4 -5.69 -48.19 -20.66
CA GLY A 4 -5.09 -47.34 -19.63
C GLY A 4 -5.76 -47.63 -18.28
N GLU A 5 -4.95 -48.03 -17.31
CA GLU A 5 -5.42 -48.44 -15.99
C GLU A 5 -6.09 -47.24 -15.28
N LYS A 6 -7.28 -47.47 -14.71
CA LYS A 6 -7.99 -46.44 -13.95
C LYS A 6 -7.17 -46.13 -12.68
N LEU A 7 -6.97 -44.85 -12.38
CA LEU A 7 -6.31 -44.46 -11.13
C LEU A 7 -7.12 -44.95 -9.91
N THR A 8 -6.40 -45.33 -8.87
CA THR A 8 -6.95 -45.71 -7.57
C THR A 8 -7.38 -44.47 -6.78
N PRO A 9 -8.26 -44.61 -5.77
CA PRO A 9 -8.62 -43.52 -4.86
C PRO A 9 -7.41 -42.82 -4.22
N SER A 10 -6.38 -43.58 -3.82
CA SER A 10 -5.15 -43.03 -3.23
C SER A 10 -4.42 -42.12 -4.20
N GLN A 11 -4.32 -42.53 -5.47
CA GLN A 11 -3.63 -41.75 -6.50
C GLN A 11 -4.37 -40.43 -6.79
N TYR A 12 -5.70 -40.42 -6.82
CA TYR A 12 -6.43 -39.15 -6.95
C TYR A 12 -6.20 -38.23 -5.75
N TYR A 13 -6.16 -38.78 -4.54
CA TYR A 13 -5.86 -38.01 -3.35
C TYR A 13 -4.46 -37.39 -3.41
N GLU A 14 -3.44 -38.17 -3.78
CA GLU A 14 -2.06 -37.69 -3.98
C GLU A 14 -1.96 -36.58 -5.03
N ILE A 15 -2.82 -36.58 -6.06
CA ILE A 15 -2.84 -35.53 -7.08
C ILE A 15 -3.37 -34.20 -6.51
N PHE A 16 -4.54 -34.21 -5.87
CA PHE A 16 -5.25 -32.97 -5.49
C PHE A 16 -4.89 -32.44 -4.09
N PHE A 17 -4.39 -33.31 -3.21
CA PHE A 17 -4.07 -32.98 -1.82
C PHE A 17 -2.56 -32.89 -1.54
N LYS A 18 -1.70 -32.99 -2.58
CA LYS A 18 -0.25 -32.76 -2.43
C LYS A 18 0.04 -31.35 -1.95
N ILE A 19 1.07 -31.24 -1.12
CA ILE A 19 1.69 -29.96 -0.77
C ILE A 19 2.55 -29.54 -1.95
N ARG A 20 2.31 -28.35 -2.49
CA ARG A 20 3.04 -27.79 -3.63
C ARG A 20 4.14 -26.87 -3.16
N ASP A 21 5.28 -27.00 -3.82
CA ASP A 21 6.45 -26.13 -3.73
C ASP A 21 6.62 -25.25 -4.97
N ASN A 22 5.95 -25.58 -6.07
CA ASN A 22 5.98 -24.85 -7.33
C ASN A 22 4.57 -24.49 -7.85
N PHE A 23 4.46 -23.31 -8.47
CA PHE A 23 3.22 -22.74 -9.00
C PHE A 23 3.45 -22.19 -10.41
N THR A 24 3.09 -22.96 -11.43
CA THR A 24 3.33 -22.65 -12.85
C THR A 24 2.04 -22.49 -13.67
N GLY A 25 0.86 -22.62 -13.05
CA GLY A 25 -0.44 -22.52 -13.70
C GLY A 25 -0.90 -21.08 -13.94
N ASN A 26 -0.34 -20.10 -13.21
CA ASN A 26 -0.60 -18.67 -13.34
C ASN A 26 0.55 -17.95 -14.08
N ASN A 27 0.89 -18.40 -15.27
CA ASN A 27 1.89 -17.70 -16.08
C ASN A 27 1.35 -16.31 -16.47
N ASP A 28 2.23 -15.30 -16.47
CA ASP A 28 1.95 -13.91 -16.84
C ASP A 28 0.91 -13.17 -15.97
N GLY A 29 0.52 -13.73 -14.82
CA GLY A 29 -0.38 -13.07 -13.87
C GLY A 29 -1.86 -13.04 -14.30
N GLU A 30 -2.27 -13.95 -15.19
CA GLU A 30 -3.63 -14.07 -15.73
C GLU A 30 -4.73 -14.00 -14.65
N TYR A 31 -4.49 -14.62 -13.49
CA TYR A 31 -5.45 -14.74 -12.38
C TYR A 31 -5.11 -13.88 -11.16
N ASP A 32 -4.20 -12.90 -11.28
CA ASP A 32 -3.74 -12.09 -10.14
C ASP A 32 -4.88 -11.33 -9.44
N ASN A 33 -5.94 -10.99 -10.18
CA ASN A 33 -7.13 -10.34 -9.63
C ASN A 33 -7.88 -11.21 -8.60
N PHE A 34 -7.73 -12.54 -8.70
CA PHE A 34 -8.33 -13.51 -7.78
C PHE A 34 -7.37 -13.95 -6.67
N LEU A 35 -6.15 -13.39 -6.63
CA LEU A 35 -5.20 -13.62 -5.57
C LEU A 35 -5.35 -12.53 -4.53
N HIS A 36 -6.01 -12.86 -3.43
CA HIS A 36 -6.23 -11.92 -2.34
C HIS A 36 -4.89 -11.37 -1.80
N LYS A 37 -4.80 -10.05 -1.58
CA LYS A 37 -3.51 -9.38 -1.29
C LYS A 37 -3.02 -9.59 0.14
N THR A 38 -3.92 -9.65 1.11
CA THR A 38 -3.59 -9.66 2.54
C THR A 38 -3.95 -10.96 3.25
N ASP A 39 -5.14 -11.52 2.97
CA ASP A 39 -5.53 -12.86 3.41
C ASP A 39 -4.68 -13.96 2.75
N GLN A 40 -3.68 -14.45 3.49
CA GLN A 40 -2.75 -15.48 3.03
C GLN A 40 -3.44 -16.82 2.79
N ALA A 41 -4.44 -17.20 3.61
CA ALA A 41 -5.10 -18.48 3.46
C ALA A 41 -5.94 -18.51 2.17
N LEU A 42 -6.73 -17.47 1.94
CA LEU A 42 -7.53 -17.32 0.72
C LEU A 42 -6.64 -17.25 -0.52
N ARG A 43 -5.58 -16.44 -0.47
CA ARG A 43 -4.58 -16.33 -1.56
C ARG A 43 -4.00 -17.69 -1.91
N ASN A 44 -3.60 -18.47 -0.90
CA ASN A 44 -3.01 -19.79 -1.10
C ASN A 44 -4.03 -20.77 -1.68
N ILE A 45 -5.28 -20.75 -1.20
CA ILE A 45 -6.35 -21.58 -1.76
C ILE A 45 -6.56 -21.28 -3.25
N SER A 46 -6.61 -20.00 -3.64
CA SER A 46 -6.73 -19.59 -5.05
C SER A 46 -5.54 -20.06 -5.89
N MET A 47 -4.30 -19.93 -5.40
CA MET A 47 -3.12 -20.45 -6.10
C MET A 47 -3.19 -21.98 -6.29
N TYR A 48 -3.54 -22.72 -5.23
CA TYR A 48 -3.69 -24.17 -5.34
C TYR A 48 -4.83 -24.57 -6.28
N LEU A 49 -5.92 -23.79 -6.32
CA LEU A 49 -7.01 -24.04 -7.25
C LEU A 49 -6.52 -23.89 -8.69
N ILE A 50 -5.77 -22.85 -9.02
CA ILE A 50 -5.19 -22.66 -10.36
C ILE A 50 -4.35 -23.86 -10.75
N GLU A 51 -3.49 -24.34 -9.84
CA GLU A 51 -2.65 -25.51 -10.10
C GLU A 51 -3.46 -26.79 -10.27
N ASN A 52 -4.34 -27.09 -9.33
CA ASN A 52 -5.18 -28.29 -9.34
C ASN A 52 -6.10 -28.31 -10.56
N TYR A 53 -6.62 -27.16 -10.98
CA TYR A 53 -7.50 -27.05 -12.14
C TYR A 53 -6.70 -27.06 -13.44
N LYS A 54 -5.72 -26.19 -13.64
CA LYS A 54 -5.01 -26.10 -14.93
C LYS A 54 -4.10 -27.30 -15.16
N ASN A 55 -3.25 -27.62 -14.19
CA ASN A 55 -2.21 -28.61 -14.39
C ASN A 55 -2.74 -30.04 -14.27
N ASP A 56 -3.54 -30.33 -13.24
CA ASP A 56 -3.97 -31.71 -12.96
C ASP A 56 -5.34 -32.08 -13.53
N TYR A 57 -6.14 -31.09 -13.97
CA TYR A 57 -7.44 -31.32 -14.62
C TYR A 57 -7.45 -30.90 -16.10
N TYR A 58 -7.32 -29.61 -16.41
CA TYR A 58 -7.46 -29.01 -17.74
C TYR A 58 -6.54 -29.66 -18.79
N TYR A 59 -5.23 -29.78 -18.53
CA TYR A 59 -4.31 -30.36 -19.52
C TYR A 59 -4.41 -31.89 -19.59
N THR A 60 -4.82 -32.55 -18.52
CA THR A 60 -4.88 -34.01 -18.47
C THR A 60 -6.13 -34.52 -19.16
N CYS A 61 -7.29 -33.93 -18.87
CA CYS A 61 -8.58 -34.50 -19.26
C CYS A 61 -8.79 -34.69 -20.77
N PRO A 62 -8.45 -33.73 -21.63
CA PRO A 62 -8.55 -33.88 -23.09
C PRO A 62 -7.67 -35.01 -23.65
N THR A 63 -6.64 -35.44 -22.91
CA THR A 63 -5.67 -36.45 -23.38
C THR A 63 -6.00 -37.87 -22.93
N VAL A 64 -6.85 -38.02 -21.91
CA VAL A 64 -7.18 -39.34 -21.33
C VAL A 64 -8.31 -39.99 -22.12
N LYS A 65 -8.05 -41.16 -22.70
CA LYS A 65 -9.04 -41.93 -23.48
C LYS A 65 -10.19 -42.51 -22.65
N SER A 66 -10.04 -42.55 -21.32
CA SER A 66 -11.03 -43.09 -20.38
C SER A 66 -11.91 -41.97 -19.83
N GLY A 67 -13.15 -41.85 -20.32
CA GLY A 67 -14.10 -40.85 -19.82
C GLY A 67 -14.43 -40.96 -18.32
N ASN A 68 -14.09 -42.08 -17.67
CA ASN A 68 -14.27 -42.25 -16.22
C ASN A 68 -13.20 -41.51 -15.41
N ASP A 69 -11.98 -41.34 -15.93
CA ASP A 69 -10.89 -40.69 -15.19
C ASP A 69 -11.19 -39.21 -14.94
N CYS A 70 -11.64 -38.49 -15.97
CA CYS A 70 -12.02 -37.08 -15.84
C CYS A 70 -13.14 -36.84 -14.85
N LYS A 71 -14.14 -37.73 -14.85
CA LYS A 71 -15.25 -37.66 -13.91
C LYS A 71 -14.77 -37.80 -12.47
N GLU A 72 -13.86 -38.74 -12.20
CA GLU A 72 -13.26 -38.89 -10.87
C GLU A 72 -12.37 -37.70 -10.51
N ARG A 73 -11.52 -37.21 -11.43
CA ARG A 73 -10.71 -36.01 -11.18
C ARG A 73 -11.56 -34.81 -10.80
N CYS A 74 -12.63 -34.54 -11.55
CA CYS A 74 -13.56 -33.46 -11.24
C CYS A 74 -14.23 -33.64 -9.87
N LYS A 75 -14.52 -34.89 -9.47
CA LYS A 75 -15.04 -35.20 -8.14
C LYS A 75 -14.03 -34.86 -7.05
N TYR A 76 -12.79 -35.36 -7.13
CA TYR A 76 -11.76 -35.09 -6.12
C TYR A 76 -11.37 -33.61 -6.04
N LEU A 77 -11.36 -32.92 -7.18
CA LEU A 77 -11.15 -31.47 -7.23
C LEU A 77 -12.25 -30.71 -6.47
N ASN A 78 -13.52 -31.11 -6.68
CA ASN A 78 -14.65 -30.55 -5.92
C ASN A 78 -14.57 -30.89 -4.43
N ASP A 79 -14.23 -32.14 -4.09
CA ASP A 79 -14.11 -32.58 -2.69
C ASP A 79 -13.03 -31.78 -1.96
N TRP A 80 -11.85 -31.62 -2.59
CA TRP A 80 -10.77 -30.76 -2.09
C TRP A 80 -11.24 -29.32 -1.88
N LEU A 81 -11.87 -28.72 -2.91
CA LEU A 81 -12.29 -27.32 -2.84
C LEU A 81 -13.40 -27.10 -1.81
N ASN A 82 -14.31 -28.07 -1.65
CA ASN A 82 -15.37 -28.04 -0.65
C ASN A 82 -14.84 -28.18 0.78
N GLU A 83 -13.80 -28.99 0.99
CA GLU A 83 -13.11 -29.04 2.27
C GLU A 83 -12.53 -27.66 2.62
N LYS A 84 -11.83 -27.02 1.66
CA LYS A 84 -11.25 -25.68 1.89
C LYS A 84 -12.34 -24.64 2.12
N LYS A 85 -13.45 -24.70 1.38
CA LYS A 85 -14.64 -23.86 1.60
C LYS A 85 -15.17 -24.02 3.01
N SER A 86 -15.37 -25.26 3.45
CA SER A 86 -15.87 -25.61 4.77
C SER A 86 -15.01 -24.99 5.87
N ILE A 87 -13.69 -25.14 5.77
CA ILE A 87 -12.73 -24.58 6.74
C ILE A 87 -12.78 -23.06 6.74
N TYR A 88 -12.69 -22.43 5.57
CA TYR A 88 -12.60 -20.98 5.45
C TYR A 88 -13.90 -20.25 5.83
N THR A 89 -15.05 -20.84 5.51
CA THR A 89 -16.37 -20.19 5.67
C THR A 89 -17.17 -20.70 6.87
N SER A 90 -16.58 -21.53 7.72
CA SER A 90 -17.29 -22.21 8.83
C SER A 90 -18.54 -22.96 8.32
N ASN A 91 -18.35 -23.91 7.40
CA ASN A 91 -19.43 -24.64 6.71
C ASN A 91 -20.46 -23.72 6.02
N GLY A 92 -20.02 -22.61 5.45
CA GLY A 92 -20.89 -21.64 4.78
C GLY A 92 -21.76 -20.83 5.72
N LYS A 93 -21.52 -20.87 7.04
CA LYS A 93 -22.31 -20.11 8.02
C LYS A 93 -21.78 -18.70 8.24
N CYS A 94 -20.60 -18.40 7.71
CA CYS A 94 -19.91 -17.16 7.98
C CYS A 94 -20.07 -16.13 6.86
N THR A 95 -20.87 -15.09 7.10
CA THR A 95 -21.28 -14.11 6.08
C THR A 95 -20.10 -13.40 5.43
N TYR A 96 -19.15 -12.89 6.22
CA TYR A 96 -17.99 -12.16 5.71
C TYR A 96 -17.10 -13.05 4.83
N TYR A 97 -16.70 -14.22 5.34
CA TYR A 97 -15.84 -15.15 4.61
C TYR A 97 -16.55 -15.80 3.42
N ASN A 98 -17.88 -15.96 3.44
CA ASN A 98 -18.65 -16.39 2.28
C ASN A 98 -18.53 -15.40 1.12
N LYS A 99 -18.55 -14.09 1.40
CA LYS A 99 -18.37 -13.07 0.38
C LYS A 99 -16.98 -13.16 -0.24
N LEU A 100 -15.94 -13.19 0.59
CA LEU A 100 -14.57 -13.37 0.12
C LEU A 100 -14.39 -14.67 -0.69
N TRP A 101 -15.00 -15.76 -0.24
CA TRP A 101 -14.96 -17.03 -0.96
C TRP A 101 -15.61 -16.93 -2.35
N LYS A 102 -16.76 -16.25 -2.45
CA LYS A 102 -17.43 -16.04 -3.74
C LYS A 102 -16.53 -15.23 -4.68
N ASP A 103 -16.09 -14.06 -4.23
CA ASP A 103 -15.35 -13.09 -5.04
C ASP A 103 -13.99 -13.63 -5.53
N TYR A 104 -13.29 -14.43 -4.71
CA TYR A 104 -11.91 -14.85 -5.01
C TYR A 104 -11.75 -16.31 -5.43
N VAL A 105 -12.68 -17.20 -5.08
CA VAL A 105 -12.52 -18.64 -5.31
C VAL A 105 -13.58 -19.19 -6.25
N GLU A 106 -14.86 -18.89 -6.04
CA GLU A 106 -15.89 -19.34 -6.98
C GLU A 106 -15.80 -18.57 -8.31
N ASP A 107 -15.55 -17.26 -8.28
CA ASP A 107 -15.36 -16.48 -9.51
C ASP A 107 -14.07 -16.88 -10.26
N LEU A 108 -13.03 -17.30 -9.54
CA LEU A 108 -11.82 -17.87 -10.12
C LEU A 108 -12.08 -19.21 -10.81
N TRP A 109 -12.86 -20.09 -10.18
CA TRP A 109 -13.29 -21.34 -10.81
C TRP A 109 -14.01 -21.05 -12.13
N ASP A 110 -14.99 -20.14 -12.09
CA ASP A 110 -15.77 -19.75 -13.26
C ASP A 110 -14.86 -19.18 -14.35
N GLU A 111 -13.85 -18.38 -14.01
CA GLU A 111 -12.89 -17.82 -14.96
C GLU A 111 -12.02 -18.90 -15.63
N ILE A 112 -11.44 -19.81 -14.85
CA ILE A 112 -10.63 -20.91 -15.40
C ILE A 112 -11.49 -21.80 -16.29
N ASP A 113 -12.70 -22.15 -15.84
CA ASP A 113 -13.59 -23.08 -16.52
C ASP A 113 -14.25 -22.50 -17.79
N LYS A 114 -14.26 -21.17 -17.99
CA LYS A 114 -14.71 -20.55 -19.25
C LYS A 114 -13.89 -21.00 -20.46
N THR A 115 -12.60 -21.31 -20.25
CA THR A 115 -11.69 -21.72 -21.32
C THR A 115 -11.82 -23.20 -21.68
N MET A 116 -12.59 -23.98 -20.91
CA MET A 116 -12.75 -25.41 -21.12
C MET A 116 -13.79 -25.75 -22.19
N ASN A 117 -13.47 -26.77 -22.99
CA ASN A 117 -14.44 -27.39 -23.89
C ASN A 117 -15.60 -28.02 -23.10
N ASN A 118 -16.84 -27.84 -23.60
CA ASN A 118 -18.06 -28.31 -22.92
C ASN A 118 -18.04 -29.81 -22.55
N GLU A 119 -17.42 -30.65 -23.37
CA GLU A 119 -17.33 -32.11 -23.12
C GLU A 119 -16.48 -32.48 -21.89
N HIS A 120 -15.52 -31.63 -21.51
CA HIS A 120 -14.58 -31.86 -20.41
C HIS A 120 -14.81 -30.92 -19.23
N LYS A 121 -15.92 -30.16 -19.25
CA LYS A 121 -16.22 -29.15 -18.24
C LYS A 121 -16.45 -29.79 -16.87
N CYS A 122 -15.75 -29.30 -15.84
CA CYS A 122 -15.96 -29.80 -14.48
C CYS A 122 -17.09 -29.00 -13.82
N ILE A 123 -18.23 -29.65 -13.59
CA ILE A 123 -19.35 -28.99 -12.91
C ILE A 123 -18.97 -28.76 -11.44
N ARG A 124 -18.91 -27.48 -11.06
CA ARG A 124 -18.74 -27.04 -9.66
C ARG A 124 -19.92 -27.50 -8.81
N LYS A 125 -19.65 -28.23 -7.73
CA LYS A 125 -20.62 -28.70 -6.74
C LYS A 125 -20.28 -28.13 -5.37
N GLY A 126 -20.57 -26.84 -5.18
CA GLY A 126 -20.14 -26.07 -4.01
C GLY A 126 -21.11 -25.97 -2.84
N ASP A 127 -22.20 -26.74 -2.87
CA ASP A 127 -23.24 -26.68 -1.86
C ASP A 127 -22.81 -27.41 -0.57
N LEU A 128 -22.93 -26.71 0.56
CA LEU A 128 -22.68 -27.24 1.91
C LEU A 128 -24.00 -27.39 2.69
N HIS A 129 -25.14 -27.50 1.99
CA HIS A 129 -26.45 -27.65 2.60
C HIS A 129 -26.50 -28.77 3.65
N GLY A 130 -27.18 -28.49 4.77
CA GLY A 130 -27.31 -29.43 5.90
C GLY A 130 -26.06 -29.52 6.80
N ARG A 131 -24.92 -28.92 6.44
CA ARG A 131 -23.77 -28.83 7.34
C ARG A 131 -24.02 -27.76 8.40
N THR A 132 -23.69 -28.09 9.65
CA THR A 132 -23.74 -27.17 10.80
C THR A 132 -22.32 -26.81 11.24
N PHE A 133 -22.18 -25.69 11.94
CA PHE A 133 -20.91 -25.30 12.56
C PHE A 133 -21.21 -24.69 13.94
N PRO A 134 -20.45 -25.03 14.99
CA PRO A 134 -20.69 -24.50 16.33
C PRO A 134 -20.55 -22.97 16.36
N ILE A 135 -21.63 -22.28 16.76
CA ILE A 135 -21.71 -20.81 16.74
C ILE A 135 -20.66 -20.18 17.67
N ASP A 136 -20.37 -20.83 18.80
CA ASP A 136 -19.36 -20.39 19.78
C ASP A 136 -17.92 -20.47 19.26
N LYS A 137 -17.71 -21.08 18.09
CA LYS A 137 -16.41 -21.19 17.42
C LYS A 137 -16.26 -20.23 16.23
N PHE A 138 -17.24 -19.37 15.98
CA PHE A 138 -17.13 -18.38 14.92
C PHE A 138 -16.02 -17.37 15.20
N SER A 139 -15.34 -16.95 14.14
CA SER A 139 -14.44 -15.80 14.18
C SER A 139 -15.21 -14.54 14.58
N VAL A 140 -14.54 -13.61 15.26
CA VAL A 140 -15.08 -12.29 15.60
C VAL A 140 -15.55 -11.54 14.34
N PHE A 141 -14.85 -11.74 13.21
CA PHE A 141 -15.14 -11.08 11.94
C PHE A 141 -16.35 -11.67 11.19
N CYS A 142 -16.93 -12.75 11.68
CA CYS A 142 -17.73 -13.64 10.86
C CYS A 142 -19.01 -13.02 10.27
N ASN A 143 -19.66 -12.17 11.07
CA ASN A 143 -20.87 -11.44 10.68
C ASN A 143 -20.62 -9.94 10.56
N MET A 144 -19.35 -9.53 10.49
CA MET A 144 -18.97 -8.14 10.27
C MET A 144 -19.03 -7.81 8.78
N ASN A 145 -19.26 -6.53 8.47
CA ASN A 145 -19.09 -6.03 7.12
C ASN A 145 -17.60 -5.71 6.82
N PRO A 146 -17.22 -5.58 5.54
CA PRO A 146 -15.81 -5.33 5.18
C PRO A 146 -15.19 -4.07 5.80
N SER A 147 -15.97 -3.00 5.98
CA SER A 147 -15.50 -1.77 6.63
C SER A 147 -15.18 -1.96 8.12
N GLU A 148 -15.99 -2.74 8.83
CA GLU A 148 -15.75 -3.10 10.22
C GLU A 148 -14.47 -3.94 10.34
N VAL A 149 -14.33 -4.98 9.49
CA VAL A 149 -13.11 -5.81 9.50
C VAL A 149 -11.86 -4.98 9.24
N LEU A 150 -11.93 -4.00 8.32
CA LEU A 150 -10.82 -3.10 8.06
C LEU A 150 -10.44 -2.27 9.31
N SER A 151 -11.44 -1.76 10.05
CA SER A 151 -11.22 -1.05 11.31
C SER A 151 -10.50 -1.89 12.36
N TYR A 152 -10.74 -3.21 12.40
CA TYR A 152 -10.10 -4.12 13.36
C TYR A 152 -8.72 -4.63 12.91
N THR A 153 -8.42 -4.59 11.62
CA THR A 153 -7.19 -5.16 11.03
C THR A 153 -6.15 -4.11 10.69
N CYS A 154 -6.49 -2.82 10.75
CA CYS A 154 -5.50 -1.76 10.67
C CYS A 154 -4.47 -1.91 11.79
N PRO A 155 -3.15 -1.84 11.50
CA PRO A 155 -2.15 -1.73 12.54
C PRO A 155 -2.50 -0.49 13.34
N ASP A 156 -2.51 -0.61 14.68
CA ASP A 156 -2.99 0.36 15.66
C ASP A 156 -3.05 1.79 15.13
N GLU A 157 -4.11 2.52 15.46
CA GLU A 157 -4.23 3.96 15.20
C GLU A 157 -2.92 4.73 15.52
N ALA A 158 -2.16 4.24 16.51
CA ALA A 158 -0.79 4.65 16.82
C ALA A 158 0.22 4.53 15.65
N TYR A 159 0.28 3.42 14.91
CA TYR A 159 1.17 3.23 13.77
C TYR A 159 0.78 4.13 12.58
N ALA A 160 -0.51 4.21 12.26
CA ALA A 160 -1.02 5.13 11.24
C ALA A 160 -0.72 6.59 11.62
N ASN A 161 -0.89 6.97 12.89
CA ASN A 161 -0.55 8.29 13.39
C ASN A 161 0.97 8.55 13.36
N THR A 162 1.82 7.56 13.62
CA THR A 162 3.28 7.71 13.48
C THR A 162 3.70 7.92 12.03
N CYS A 163 3.11 7.20 11.07
CA CYS A 163 3.41 7.40 9.64
C CYS A 163 2.95 8.78 9.16
N THR A 164 1.75 9.19 9.58
CA THR A 164 1.17 10.50 9.24
C THR A 164 1.97 11.66 9.87
N THR A 165 2.42 11.50 11.12
CA THR A 165 3.28 12.50 11.79
C THR A 165 4.66 12.59 11.15
N ILE A 166 5.27 11.46 10.74
CA ILE A 166 6.56 11.44 10.02
C ILE A 166 6.45 12.13 8.67
N LEU A 167 5.41 11.82 7.88
CA LEU A 167 5.19 12.44 6.58
C LEU A 167 4.96 13.95 6.71
N THR A 168 4.09 14.37 7.63
CA THR A 168 3.83 15.80 7.87
C THR A 168 5.07 16.57 8.35
N LEU A 169 5.86 16.02 9.27
CA LEU A 169 7.15 16.60 9.67
C LEU A 169 8.11 16.74 8.48
N SER A 170 8.17 15.74 7.62
CA SER A 170 9.04 15.76 6.43
C SER A 170 8.64 16.85 5.44
N TYR A 171 7.34 17.02 5.18
CA TYR A 171 6.84 18.06 4.27
C TYR A 171 7.01 19.46 4.85
N VAL A 172 6.80 19.65 6.16
CA VAL A 172 7.03 20.92 6.84
C VAL A 172 8.51 21.30 6.79
N ALA A 173 9.41 20.35 7.08
CA ALA A 173 10.85 20.58 7.00
C ALA A 173 11.31 20.93 5.57
N LEU A 174 10.81 20.21 4.56
CA LEU A 174 11.08 20.53 3.15
C LEU A 174 10.54 21.91 2.76
N GLY A 175 9.32 22.26 3.19
CA GLY A 175 8.75 23.58 2.96
C GLY A 175 9.61 24.70 3.56
N ILE A 176 10.08 24.52 4.78
CA ILE A 176 10.99 25.46 5.45
C ILE A 176 12.31 25.61 4.66
N VAL A 177 12.92 24.51 4.20
CA VAL A 177 14.15 24.54 3.39
C VAL A 177 13.91 25.30 2.07
N ILE A 178 12.80 25.05 1.39
CA ILE A 178 12.44 25.74 0.15
C ILE A 178 12.25 27.25 0.39
N ILE A 179 11.59 27.63 1.49
CA ILE A 179 11.44 29.04 1.89
C ILE A 179 12.81 29.66 2.16
N TYR A 180 13.72 28.98 2.86
CA TYR A 180 15.08 29.47 3.09
C TYR A 180 15.85 29.66 1.78
N LEU A 181 15.76 28.72 0.84
CA LEU A 181 16.39 28.86 -0.48
C LEU A 181 15.83 30.04 -1.27
N TYR A 182 14.51 30.24 -1.21
CA TYR A 182 13.85 31.39 -1.82
C TYR A 182 14.37 32.69 -1.18
N LEU A 183 14.28 32.82 0.15
CA LEU A 183 14.75 34.01 0.88
C LEU A 183 16.25 34.25 0.71
N TYR A 184 17.09 33.22 0.62
CA TYR A 184 18.51 33.34 0.31
C TYR A 184 18.75 33.95 -1.07
N LYS A 185 17.97 33.52 -2.08
CA LYS A 185 18.00 34.14 -3.42
C LYS A 185 17.58 35.62 -3.38
N PHE A 186 16.64 35.99 -2.50
CA PHE A 186 16.25 37.37 -2.23
C PHE A 186 17.23 38.14 -1.31
N SER A 187 18.15 37.47 -0.61
CA SER A 187 19.19 38.16 0.18
C SER A 187 20.14 38.98 -0.71
N ASN A 188 20.34 38.58 -1.97
CA ASN A 188 21.01 39.41 -2.98
C ASN A 188 20.22 40.68 -3.36
N LEU A 189 18.90 40.73 -3.11
CA LEU A 189 18.12 41.98 -3.19
C LEU A 189 18.38 42.91 -2.00
N GLY A 190 18.89 42.43 -0.87
CA GLY A 190 19.26 43.30 0.26
C GLY A 190 20.30 44.36 -0.14
N ASN A 191 21.27 43.99 -0.99
CA ASN A 191 22.22 44.94 -1.58
C ASN A 191 21.55 45.90 -2.57
N ARG A 192 20.55 45.44 -3.33
CA ARG A 192 19.80 46.31 -4.25
C ARG A 192 18.94 47.33 -3.50
N ILE A 193 18.24 46.92 -2.45
CA ILE A 193 17.41 47.79 -1.60
C ILE A 193 18.30 48.82 -0.88
N LYS A 194 19.45 48.41 -0.32
CA LYS A 194 20.43 49.36 0.25
C LYS A 194 20.90 50.38 -0.79
N ASN A 195 21.17 49.96 -2.03
CA ASN A 195 21.58 50.88 -3.10
C ASN A 195 20.46 51.85 -3.51
N THR A 196 19.21 51.38 -3.57
CA THR A 196 18.05 52.23 -3.87
C THR A 196 17.80 53.27 -2.78
N ILE A 197 17.91 52.88 -1.50
CA ILE A 197 17.79 53.80 -0.35
C ILE A 197 18.93 54.83 -0.34
N LYS A 198 20.18 54.39 -0.58
CA LYS A 198 21.35 55.28 -0.66
C LYS A 198 21.23 56.30 -1.81
N ASN A 199 20.72 55.87 -2.97
CA ASN A 199 20.49 56.77 -4.11
C ASN A 199 19.37 57.78 -3.84
N LYS A 200 18.32 57.43 -3.11
CA LYS A 200 17.26 58.38 -2.72
C LYS A 200 17.74 59.41 -1.68
N LEU A 201 18.54 59.00 -0.70
CA LEU A 201 19.16 59.91 0.28
C LEU A 201 20.16 60.88 -0.38
N ARG A 202 20.90 60.44 -1.40
CA ARG A 202 21.84 61.28 -2.17
C ARG A 202 21.16 62.36 -3.02
N ILE A 203 19.90 62.14 -3.42
CA ILE A 203 19.12 63.12 -4.20
C ILE A 203 18.53 64.22 -3.28
N GLY A 204 18.22 63.90 -2.01
CA GLY A 204 17.74 64.88 -1.04
C GLY A 204 18.81 65.91 -0.62
N GLY A 205 20.08 65.52 -0.57
CA GLY A 205 21.18 66.44 -0.21
C GLY A 205 21.60 67.43 -1.31
N HIS A 206 21.05 67.34 -2.52
CA HIS A 206 21.36 68.27 -3.62
C HIS A 206 20.28 69.34 -3.85
N MET A 207 19.21 69.36 -3.03
CA MET A 207 18.15 70.38 -3.12
C MET A 207 18.20 71.42 -1.99
N ASP A 208 19.06 71.26 -0.98
CA ASP A 208 19.15 72.16 0.19
C ASP A 208 20.59 72.62 0.44
N GLU A 209 21.24 73.26 -0.53
CA GLU A 209 22.49 74.01 -0.24
C GLU A 209 22.71 75.14 -1.25
N HIS A 210 21.75 76.08 -1.27
CA HIS A 210 22.06 77.47 -1.55
C HIS A 210 22.01 78.19 -0.18
N GLU A 211 23.11 78.87 0.17
CA GLU A 211 23.39 79.59 1.43
C GLU A 211 23.80 78.72 2.62
N ASN A 212 25.11 78.59 2.82
CA ASN A 212 25.82 79.00 4.06
C ASN A 212 27.31 78.68 3.91
N ASP A 213 27.98 79.50 3.09
CA ASP A 213 29.42 79.48 2.91
C ASP A 213 30.04 80.52 3.84
N GLU A 214 30.03 80.30 5.15
CA GLU A 214 30.94 80.97 6.09
C GLU A 214 30.82 80.40 7.50
N PHE A 215 31.96 80.37 8.20
CA PHE A 215 32.16 80.11 9.64
C PHE A 215 32.71 78.74 10.08
N LEU A 216 34.06 78.72 10.14
CA LEU A 216 34.91 78.22 11.24
C LEU A 216 35.15 76.70 11.30
N ARG A 217 36.21 76.17 10.68
CA ARG A 217 37.63 76.07 11.13
C ARG A 217 37.87 75.40 12.51
N ASN A 218 38.79 74.43 12.47
CA ASN A 218 39.62 73.79 13.52
C ASN A 218 39.02 72.51 14.13
N SER A 219 39.75 71.40 14.36
CA SER A 219 41.17 71.04 14.22
C SER A 219 41.35 69.51 14.25
N GLU A 220 42.36 69.05 13.52
CA GLU A 220 43.18 67.83 13.64
C GLU A 220 42.88 66.82 14.78
N ASN A 221 42.56 65.57 14.41
CA ASN A 221 43.46 64.41 14.59
C ASN A 221 42.74 63.10 14.22
N GLU A 222 43.19 62.47 13.14
CA GLU A 222 42.94 61.07 12.83
C GLU A 222 43.79 60.20 13.76
N THR A 223 43.19 59.22 14.45
CA THR A 223 43.73 57.87 14.76
C THR A 223 42.92 57.19 15.87
N MET A 224 41.92 56.36 15.54
CA MET A 224 41.66 55.10 16.28
C MET A 224 40.66 54.17 15.56
N SER A 225 40.98 52.87 15.56
CA SER A 225 40.28 51.73 14.94
C SER A 225 38.81 51.52 15.40
N PRO A 226 37.88 51.08 14.53
CA PRO A 226 36.43 51.11 14.76
C PRO A 226 35.86 49.96 15.63
N ILE A 227 36.68 49.27 16.43
CA ILE A 227 36.28 48.00 17.07
C ILE A 227 35.34 48.19 18.30
N ASN A 228 35.18 49.38 18.87
CA ASN A 228 34.53 49.52 20.20
C ASN A 228 33.14 50.20 20.25
N ARG A 229 32.39 50.31 19.15
CA ARG A 229 31.09 51.00 19.13
C ARG A 229 29.86 50.12 19.45
N ARG A 230 30.03 49.00 20.16
CA ARG A 230 28.95 47.99 20.37
C ARG A 230 28.49 47.72 21.80
N TYR A 231 28.93 48.49 22.79
CA TYR A 231 28.37 48.39 24.15
C TYR A 231 27.90 49.76 24.62
N ASN A 232 26.58 49.96 24.55
CA ASN A 232 25.90 51.11 25.12
C ASN A 232 25.53 50.74 26.56
N ILE A 233 26.45 50.98 27.50
CA ILE A 233 26.17 50.77 28.93
C ILE A 233 25.65 52.09 29.49
N ASN A 234 24.35 52.15 29.73
CA ASN A 234 23.70 53.30 30.37
C ASN A 234 23.89 53.18 31.89
N TYR A 235 24.74 54.02 32.47
CA TYR A 235 24.88 54.13 33.94
C TYR A 235 23.95 55.24 34.43
N ASN A 236 22.85 54.87 35.10
CA ASN A 236 22.05 55.78 35.92
C ASN A 236 22.58 55.70 37.36
N SER A 237 23.16 56.79 37.86
CA SER A 237 23.41 56.96 39.30
C SER A 237 22.42 57.99 39.86
N PRO A 238 21.63 57.67 40.91
CA PRO A 238 20.76 58.63 41.56
C PRO A 238 21.49 59.47 42.63
N ARG A 239 21.13 60.76 42.65
CA ARG A 239 20.96 61.69 43.78
C ARG A 239 22.15 62.02 44.70
N ASN A 240 22.43 63.32 44.84
CA ASN A 240 21.80 64.15 45.87
C ASN A 240 21.67 65.59 45.43
#